data_AF-A0AA88H7Y5-F1
#
_entry.id   AF-A0AA88H7Y5-F1
#
_cell.length_a   1.000
_cell.length_b   1.000
_cell.length_c   1.000
_cell.angle_alpha   90.00
_cell.angle_beta   90.00
_cell.angle_gamma   90.00
#
_symmetry.space_group_name_H-M   'P 1'
#
loop_
_entity.id
_entity.type
_entity.pdbx_description
1 polymer ?
#
loop_
_entity_poly.entity_id
_entity_poly.type
_entity_poly.pdbx_seq_one_letter_code
_entity_poly.pdbx_strand_id
1 'polypeptide(L)' 'MGPIWDKTAVVDPQLRVYGINGLRVIDASIMPTIPSGNTNAPTIMVAEKGSDLIKGYWLALEGSVKKEKLKKKIVKV' A
#
# COMPACT_ATOMS: atom_id res chain seq x y z
N MET A 1 0.56 -10.75 -6.27
CA MET A 1 0.00 -10.20 -5.01
C MET A 1 -0.77 -11.32 -4.32
N GLY A 2 -0.75 -11.43 -3.00
CA GLY A 2 -1.46 -12.51 -2.30
C GLY A 2 -1.43 -12.36 -0.78
N PRO A 3 -2.03 -13.30 -0.03
CA PRO A 3 -1.97 -13.31 1.43
C PRO A 3 -0.59 -13.73 1.94
N ILE A 4 -0.28 -13.44 3.21
CA ILE A 4 1.05 -13.69 3.81
C ILE A 4 1.46 -15.18 3.82
N TRP A 5 0.49 -16.09 3.88
CA TRP A 5 0.75 -17.53 3.86
C TRP A 5 0.97 -18.10 2.45
N ASP A 6 0.68 -17.32 1.41
CA ASP A 6 0.97 -17.71 0.03
C ASP A 6 2.46 -17.50 -0.24
N LYS A 7 3.20 -18.61 -0.29
CA LYS A 7 4.65 -18.61 -0.53
C LYS A 7 5.04 -18.08 -1.92
N THR A 8 4.08 -17.96 -2.84
CA THR A 8 4.32 -17.41 -4.19
C THR A 8 4.07 -15.90 -4.27
N ALA A 9 3.50 -15.30 -3.23
CA ALA A 9 3.20 -13.87 -3.20
C ALA A 9 4.40 -13.04 -2.75
N VAL A 10 4.77 -12.03 -3.55
CA VAL A 10 5.85 -11.08 -3.23
C VAL A 10 5.34 -9.81 -2.54
N VAL A 11 4.10 -9.43 -2.83
CA VAL A 11 3.45 -8.24 -2.28
C VAL A 11 2.10 -8.58 -1.66
N ASP A 12 1.74 -7.82 -0.62
CA ASP A 12 0.45 -7.91 0.04
C ASP A 12 -0.68 -7.16 -0.71
N PRO A 13 -1.95 -7.27 -0.28
CA PRO A 13 -3.07 -6.53 -0.90
C PRO A 13 -3.00 -5.00 -0.80
N GLN A 14 -2.01 -4.45 -0.09
CA GLN A 14 -1.71 -3.02 -0.01
C GLN A 14 -0.49 -2.64 -0.86
N LEU A 15 -0.07 -3.57 -1.74
CA LEU A 15 1.05 -3.46 -2.67
C LEU A 15 2.42 -3.29 -1.99
N ARG A 16 2.52 -3.64 -0.70
CA ARG A 16 3.76 -3.57 0.07
C ARG A 16 4.57 -4.84 -0.15
N VAL A 17 5.87 -4.69 -0.33
CA VAL A 17 6.79 -5.82 -0.47
C VAL A 17 6.97 -6.51 0.88
N TYR A 18 6.80 -7.82 0.91
CA TYR A 18 7.02 -8.58 2.14
C TYR A 18 8.48 -8.48 2.60
N GLY A 19 8.68 -8.27 3.91
CA GLY A 19 10.00 -8.18 4.51
C GLY A 19 10.74 -6.85 4.29
N ILE A 20 10.19 -5.91 3.51
CA ILE A 20 10.83 -4.62 3.24
C ILE A 20 9.90 -3.47 3.62
N ASN A 21 10.39 -2.59 4.50
CA ASN A 21 9.65 -1.42 4.93
C ASN A 21 9.76 -0.28 3.91
N GLY A 22 8.67 0.46 3.73
CA GLY A 22 8.66 1.65 2.88
C GLY A 22 8.71 1.40 1.37
N LEU A 23 8.72 0.14 0.93
CA LEU A 23 8.76 -0.24 -0.49
C LEU A 23 7.42 -0.80 -0.95
N ARG A 24 6.98 -0.36 -2.14
CA ARG A 24 5.80 -0.87 -2.84
C ARG A 24 6.14 -1.13 -4.31
N VAL A 25 5.45 -2.09 -4.92
CA VAL A 25 5.50 -2.34 -6.36
C VAL A 25 4.12 -2.07 -6.94
N ILE A 26 4.04 -1.20 -7.95
CA ILE A 26 2.78 -0.79 -8.58
C ILE A 26 3.00 -0.89 -10.09
N ASP A 27 2.74 -2.08 -10.63
CA ASP A 27 3.04 -2.45 -12.00
C ASP A 27 2.20 -3.68 -12.39
N ALA A 28 2.16 -4.04 -13.68
CA ALA A 28 1.52 -5.24 -14.18
C ALA A 28 2.00 -6.53 -13.47
N SER A 29 3.26 -6.58 -13.04
CA SER A 29 3.86 -7.72 -12.33
C SER A 29 3.17 -8.12 -11.03
N ILE A 30 2.33 -7.26 -10.44
CA ILE A 30 1.62 -7.59 -9.19
C ILE A 30 0.36 -8.44 -9.43
N MET A 31 -0.17 -8.46 -10.65
CA MET A 31 -1.42 -9.14 -10.99
C MET A 31 -1.29 -10.65 -10.75
N PRO A 32 -2.09 -11.27 -9.84
CA PRO A 32 -1.99 -12.70 -9.55
C PRO A 32 -2.35 -13.58 -10.75
N THR A 33 -3.30 -13.11 -11.55
CA THR A 33 -3.76 -13.74 -12.79
C THR A 33 -3.89 -12.67 -13.85
N ILE A 34 -3.45 -12.96 -15.08
CA ILE A 34 -3.53 -12.02 -16.19
C ILE A 34 -5.01 -11.88 -16.61
N PRO A 35 -5.54 -10.65 -16.73
CA PRO A 35 -6.91 -10.43 -17.17
C PRO A 35 -7.10 -10.82 -18.65
N SER A 36 -8.30 -11.26 -19.00
CA SER A 36 -8.67 -11.54 -20.40
C SER A 36 -8.79 -10.24 -21.19
N GLY A 37 -7.72 -9.84 -21.89
CA GLY A 37 -7.66 -8.63 -22.69
C GLY A 37 -6.27 -7.97 -22.69
N ASN A 38 -6.21 -6.72 -23.15
CA ASN A 38 -4.97 -5.93 -23.13
C ASN A 38 -4.63 -5.51 -21.68
N THR A 39 -3.40 -5.76 -21.24
CA THR A 39 -2.93 -5.47 -19.88
C THR A 39 -2.70 -3.98 -19.60
N ASN A 40 -2.72 -3.11 -20.63
CA ASN A 40 -2.51 -1.67 -20.45
C ASN A 40 -3.56 -1.03 -19.53
N ALA A 41 -4.85 -1.24 -19.82
CA ALA A 41 -5.95 -0.70 -19.01
C ALA A 41 -5.90 -1.15 -17.53
N PRO A 42 -5.76 -2.46 -17.21
CA PRO A 42 -5.64 -2.88 -15.82
C PRO A 42 -4.34 -2.40 -15.15
N THR A 43 -3.25 -2.24 -15.90
CA THR A 43 -2.00 -1.67 -15.35
C THR A 43 -2.19 -0.20 -14.93
N ILE A 44 -2.86 0.60 -15.76
CA ILE A 44 -3.20 2.00 -15.42
C ILE A 44 -4.12 2.04 -14.20
N MET A 45 -5.10 1.14 -14.10
CA MET A 45 -6.01 1.07 -12.95
C MET A 45 -5.27 0.68 -11.65
N VAL A 46 -4.31 -0.25 -11.72
CA VAL A 46 -3.43 -0.58 -10.60
C VAL A 46 -2.61 0.64 -10.18
N ALA A 47 -2.10 1.43 -11.14
CA ALA A 47 -1.38 2.66 -10.85
C ALA A 47 -2.25 3.72 -10.14
N GLU A 48 -3.48 3.92 -10.61
CA GLU A 48 -4.45 4.81 -9.97
C GLU A 48 -4.71 4.37 -8.52
N LYS A 49 -5.06 3.10 -8.32
CA LYS A 49 -5.35 2.58 -6.98
C LYS A 49 -4.11 2.61 -6.07
N GLY A 50 -2.94 2.33 -6.63
CA GLY A 50 -1.67 2.39 -5.91
C GLY A 50 -1.34 3.80 -5.41
N SER A 51 -1.62 4.83 -6.22
CA SER A 51 -1.49 6.24 -5.83
C SER A 51 -2.37 6.57 -4.61
N ASP A 52 -3.64 6.13 -4.63
CA ASP A 52 -4.56 6.32 -3.51
C ASP A 52 -4.07 5.64 -2.22
N LEU A 53 -3.54 4.41 -2.31
CA LEU A 53 -2.99 3.70 -1.16
C LEU A 53 -1.78 4.41 -0.56
N ILE A 54 -0.89 4.93 -1.41
CA ILE A 54 0.26 5.72 -0.95
C ILE A 54 -0.22 7.00 -0.26
N LYS A 55 -1.10 7.76 -0.90
CA LYS A 55 -1.66 9.00 -0.33
C LYS A 55 -2.36 8.74 0.99
N GLY A 56 -3.20 7.70 1.07
CA GLY A 56 -3.91 7.29 2.28
C GLY A 56 -2.96 6.93 3.42
N TYR A 57 -1.88 6.19 3.13
CA TYR A 57 -0.86 5.84 4.13
C TYR A 57 -0.20 7.08 4.74
N TRP A 58 0.23 8.04 3.91
CA TRP A 58 0.91 9.24 4.40
C TRP A 58 0.00 10.17 5.19
N LEU A 59 -1.24 10.38 4.73
CA LEU A 59 -2.22 11.19 5.44
C LEU A 59 -2.59 10.58 6.80
N ALA A 60 -2.75 9.26 6.86
CA ALA A 60 -3.02 8.55 8.11
C ALA A 60 -1.85 8.66 9.10
N LEU A 61 -0.60 8.61 8.59
CA LEU A 61 0.60 8.78 9.40
C LEU A 61 0.66 10.20 9.99
N GLU A 62 0.44 11.23 9.17
CA GLU A 62 0.39 12.62 9.65
C GLU A 62 -0.66 12.82 10.74
N GLY A 63 -1.87 12.27 10.54
CA GLY A 63 -2.94 12.32 11.53
C GLY A 63 -2.55 11.64 12.85
N SER A 64 -1.86 10.50 12.78
CA SER A 64 -1.39 9.75 13.95
C SER A 64 -0.31 10.52 14.71
N VAL A 65 0.65 11.12 13.99
CA VAL A 65 1.70 11.96 14.58
C VAL A 65 1.12 13.20 15.27
N LYS A 66 0.13 13.86 14.65
CA LYS A 66 -0.57 15.00 15.26
C LYS A 66 -1.32 14.59 16.54
N LYS A 67 -2.04 13.47 16.52
CA LYS A 67 -2.73 12.92 17.70
C LYS A 67 -1.77 12.61 18.84
N GLU A 68 -0.63 12.00 18.54
CA GLU A 68 0.39 11.65 19.54
C GLU A 68 1.02 12.90 20.19
N LYS A 69 1.34 13.92 19.38
CA LYS A 69 1.82 15.22 19.89
C LYS A 69 0.79 15.89 20.80
N LEU A 70 -0.50 15.84 20.44
CA LEU A 70 -1.58 16.41 21.24
C LEU A 70 -1.73 15.68 22.59
N LYS A 71 -1.71 14.34 22.59
CA LYS A 71 -1.75 13.54 23.82
C LYS A 71 -0.60 13.89 24.76
N LYS A 72 0.63 13.96 24.25
CA LYS A 72 1.81 14.34 25.05
C LYS A 72 1.74 15.76 25.61
N LYS A 73 1.05 16.68 24.92
CA LYS A 73 0.81 18.05 25.40
C LYS A 73 -0.20 18.07 26.55
N ILE A 74 -1.27 17.28 26.46
CA ILE A 74 -2.31 17.21 27.50
C ILE A 74 -1.79 16.54 28.78
N VAL A 75 -1.02 15.46 28.66
CA VAL A 75 -0.51 14.67 29.81
C VAL A 75 0.63 15.39 30.56
N LYS A 76 1.20 16.46 29.99
CA LYS A 76 2.27 17.27 30.59
C LYS A 76 1.77 18.48 31.41
N VAL A 77 0.46 18.60 31.63
CA VAL A 77 -0.18 19.66 32.43
C VAL A 77 -0.70 19.07 33.74
#